data_AF-A0A7K2JL55-F1
#
_entry.id   AF-A0A7K2JL55-F1
#
_cell.length_a   1.000
_cell.length_b   1.000
_cell.length_c   1.000
_cell.angle_alpha   90.00
_cell.angle_beta   90.00
_cell.angle_gamma   90.00
#
_symmetry.space_group_name_H-M   'P 1'
#
loop_
_entity.id
_entity.type
_entity.pdbx_description
1 polymer ?
#
loop_
_entity_poly.entity_id
_entity_poly.type
_entity_poly.pdbx_seq_one_letter_code
_entity_poly.pdbx_strand_id
1 'polypeptide(L)'
;LSALVAGTPVPEGFDRVRLGVQARALAGKRADVVAKVAPELPVILGAEYRPAFLAYAQGHPMTGGYRRDALDFAGRLLSDGRPQDARARRELREWWLERSGPAPRPVRPGARWARATRRVLLRR
;
A
#
# COMPACT_ATOMS: atom_id res chain seq x y z
N LEU A 1 22.08 -26.92 15.84
CA LEU A 1 21.36 -27.84 14.93
C LEU A 1 20.20 -27.07 14.31
N SER A 2 20.37 -26.05 13.45
CA SER A 2 21.26 -25.79 12.29
C SER A 2 20.97 -26.60 11.03
N ALA A 3 19.70 -26.88 10.72
CA ALA A 3 19.34 -27.48 9.43
C ALA A 3 17.98 -26.98 8.93
N LEU A 4 17.94 -25.74 8.40
CA LEU A 4 16.99 -25.34 7.35
C LEU A 4 17.65 -24.26 6.46
N VAL A 5 18.85 -24.58 6.00
CA VAL A 5 19.50 -23.99 4.82
C VAL A 5 19.62 -25.13 3.81
N ALA A 6 18.60 -25.33 3.00
CA ALA A 6 18.69 -26.12 1.77
C ALA A 6 17.44 -25.83 0.92
N GLY A 7 17.63 -25.12 -0.18
CA GLY A 7 16.58 -24.84 -1.16
C GLY A 7 16.02 -26.12 -1.76
N THR A 8 14.77 -26.44 -1.43
CA THR A 8 14.01 -27.51 -2.08
C THR A 8 13.13 -26.92 -3.20
N PRO A 9 13.08 -27.55 -4.39
CA PRO A 9 12.24 -27.08 -5.49
C PRO A 9 10.76 -27.28 -5.16
N VAL A 10 9.96 -26.34 -5.69
CA VAL A 10 8.49 -26.27 -5.55
C VAL A 10 7.84 -27.61 -5.95
N PRO A 11 6.88 -28.17 -5.18
CA PRO A 11 6.21 -29.43 -5.51
C PRO A 11 5.52 -29.38 -6.89
N GLU A 12 5.73 -30.41 -7.72
CA GLU A 12 5.00 -30.62 -8.97
C GLU A 12 3.51 -30.91 -8.70
N GLY A 13 2.62 -30.18 -9.38
CA GLY A 13 1.16 -30.39 -9.31
C GLY A 13 0.33 -29.14 -9.00
N PHE A 14 0.94 -28.01 -8.64
CA PHE A 14 0.22 -26.73 -8.50
C PHE A 14 0.28 -25.92 -9.80
N ASP A 15 -0.88 -25.69 -10.41
CA ASP A 15 -1.03 -24.87 -11.60
C ASP A 15 -0.61 -23.43 -11.28
N ARG A 16 0.58 -23.05 -11.76
CA ARG A 16 1.18 -21.72 -11.58
C ARG A 16 0.27 -20.62 -12.13
N VAL A 17 -0.60 -20.93 -13.09
CA VAL A 17 -1.62 -20.02 -13.63
C VAL A 17 -2.73 -19.79 -12.59
N ARG A 18 -3.20 -20.87 -11.96
CA ARG A 18 -4.25 -20.82 -10.92
C ARG A 18 -3.78 -20.11 -9.65
N LEU A 19 -2.51 -20.30 -9.26
CA LEU A 19 -1.86 -19.51 -8.21
C LEU A 19 -1.73 -18.03 -8.59
N GLY A 20 -1.39 -17.72 -9.84
CA GLY A 20 -1.32 -16.33 -10.34
C GLY A 20 -2.68 -15.61 -10.34
N VAL A 21 -3.77 -16.31 -10.68
CA VAL A 21 -5.14 -15.74 -10.62
C VAL A 21 -5.57 -15.51 -9.18
N GLN A 22 -5.33 -16.47 -8.28
CA GLN A 22 -5.65 -16.32 -6.86
C GLN A 22 -4.82 -15.22 -6.20
N ALA A 23 -3.54 -15.10 -6.54
CA ALA A 23 -2.67 -14.03 -6.07
C ALA A 23 -3.18 -12.64 -6.51
N ARG A 24 -3.65 -12.50 -7.77
CA ARG A 24 -4.25 -11.25 -8.26
C ARG A 24 -5.57 -10.92 -7.56
N ALA A 25 -6.43 -11.91 -7.33
CA ALA A 25 -7.68 -11.72 -6.59
C ALA A 25 -7.41 -11.26 -5.15
N LEU A 26 -6.42 -11.87 -4.48
CA LEU A 26 -5.99 -11.48 -3.14
C LEU A 26 -5.38 -10.07 -3.12
N ALA A 27 -4.55 -9.73 -4.11
CA ALA A 27 -4.00 -8.38 -4.25
C ALA A 27 -5.10 -7.33 -4.46
N GLY A 28 -6.12 -7.64 -5.27
CA GLY A 28 -7.29 -6.80 -5.43
C GLY A 28 -8.05 -6.59 -4.12
N LYS A 29 -8.27 -7.67 -3.37
CA LYS A 29 -8.92 -7.58 -2.06
C LYS A 29 -8.11 -6.75 -1.07
N ARG A 30 -6.79 -6.93 -1.05
CA ARG A 30 -5.88 -6.10 -0.24
C ARG A 30 -6.00 -4.63 -0.60
N ALA A 31 -6.04 -4.30 -1.90
CA ALA A 31 -6.25 -2.93 -2.35
C ALA A 31 -7.57 -2.35 -1.80
N ASP A 32 -8.66 -3.11 -1.86
CA ASP A 32 -9.96 -2.65 -1.34
C ASP A 32 -9.96 -2.44 0.18
N VAL A 33 -9.25 -3.29 0.94
CA VAL A 33 -9.14 -3.13 2.39
C VAL A 33 -8.21 -1.97 2.74
N VAL A 34 -7.09 -1.80 2.04
CA VAL A 34 -6.19 -0.66 2.23
C VAL A 34 -6.88 0.65 1.90
N ALA A 35 -7.68 0.72 0.83
CA ALA A 35 -8.48 1.90 0.50
C ALA A 35 -9.50 2.26 1.60
N LYS A 36 -9.94 1.29 2.41
CA LYS A 36 -10.81 1.57 3.58
C LYS A 36 -10.02 2.06 4.79
N VAL A 37 -8.81 1.53 4.99
CA VAL A 37 -7.93 1.87 6.12
C VAL A 37 -7.20 3.20 5.91
N ALA A 38 -6.90 3.53 4.66
CA ALA A 38 -6.18 4.71 4.21
C ALA A 38 -6.93 5.32 2.99
N PRO A 39 -8.13 5.89 3.21
CA PRO A 39 -8.97 6.42 2.12
C PRO A 39 -8.34 7.60 1.38
N GLU A 40 -7.32 8.25 1.94
CA GLU A 40 -6.60 9.34 1.28
C GLU A 40 -5.74 8.83 0.11
N LEU A 41 -5.25 7.58 0.16
CA LEU A 41 -4.41 7.01 -0.91
C LEU A 41 -5.10 6.99 -2.29
N PRO A 42 -6.32 6.43 -2.45
CA PRO A 42 -7.02 6.49 -3.72
C PRO A 42 -7.41 7.91 -4.13
N VAL A 43 -7.57 8.84 -3.18
CA VAL A 43 -7.84 10.26 -3.50
C VAL A 43 -6.60 10.93 -4.08
N ILE A 44 -5.43 10.71 -3.47
CA ILE A 44 -4.15 11.29 -3.90
C ILE A 44 -3.69 10.68 -5.23
N LEU A 45 -3.81 9.35 -5.38
CA LEU A 45 -3.29 8.61 -6.54
C LEU A 45 -4.31 8.52 -7.68
N GLY A 46 -5.60 8.75 -7.41
CA GLY A 46 -6.66 8.66 -8.41
C GLY A 46 -6.69 7.31 -9.12
N ALA A 47 -6.78 7.34 -10.46
CA ALA A 47 -6.81 6.14 -11.30
C ALA A 47 -5.54 5.28 -11.19
N GLU A 48 -4.40 5.86 -10.79
CA GLU A 48 -3.14 5.13 -10.64
C GLU A 48 -3.09 4.26 -9.39
N TYR A 49 -4.00 4.47 -8.44
CA TYR A 49 -4.01 3.73 -7.16
C TYR A 49 -4.05 2.22 -7.36
N ARG A 50 -5.05 1.73 -8.09
CA ARG A 50 -5.30 0.30 -8.24
C ARG A 50 -4.17 -0.41 -9.01
N PRO A 51 -3.73 0.05 -10.20
CA PRO A 51 -2.63 -0.60 -10.90
C PRO A 51 -1.32 -0.53 -10.11
N ALA A 52 -1.03 0.60 -9.43
CA ALA A 52 0.16 0.72 -8.58
C ALA A 52 0.14 -0.26 -7.40
N PHE A 53 -1.00 -0.39 -6.72
CA PHE A 53 -1.12 -1.29 -5.57
C PHE A 53 -0.98 -2.76 -5.99
N LEU A 54 -1.59 -3.14 -7.12
CA LEU A 54 -1.45 -4.51 -7.65
C LEU A 54 -0.01 -4.84 -8.01
N ALA A 55 0.73 -3.91 -8.64
CA ALA A 55 2.14 -4.09 -8.95
C ALA A 55 3.01 -4.22 -7.67
N TYR A 56 2.74 -3.39 -6.67
CA TYR A 56 3.36 -3.50 -5.36
C TYR A 56 3.10 -4.87 -4.71
N ALA A 57 1.83 -5.30 -4.64
CA ALA A 57 1.43 -6.51 -3.94
C ALA A 57 1.99 -7.81 -4.56
N GLN A 58 2.36 -7.81 -5.84
CA GLN A 58 2.96 -8.97 -6.50
C GLN A 58 4.33 -9.35 -5.92
N GLY A 59 5.11 -8.38 -5.43
CA GLY A 59 6.44 -8.62 -4.85
C GLY A 59 6.50 -8.51 -3.33
N HIS A 60 5.39 -8.15 -2.66
CA HIS A 60 5.39 -7.80 -1.24
C HIS A 60 4.31 -8.59 -0.48
N PRO A 61 4.67 -9.73 0.13
CA PRO A 61 3.84 -10.42 1.11
C PRO A 61 3.48 -9.48 2.27
N MET A 62 2.24 -9.55 2.76
CA MET A 62 1.79 -8.69 3.86
C MET A 62 2.29 -9.24 5.20
N THR A 63 3.11 -8.48 5.93
CA THR A 63 3.77 -8.93 7.18
C THR A 63 3.36 -8.16 8.45
N GLY A 64 2.68 -7.01 8.32
CA GLY A 64 2.42 -6.09 9.45
C GLY A 64 0.99 -5.54 9.54
N GLY A 65 0.03 -6.16 8.85
CA GLY A 65 -1.37 -5.70 8.79
C GLY A 65 -1.59 -4.50 7.86
N TYR A 66 -2.86 -4.14 7.64
CA TYR A 66 -3.24 -3.22 6.56
C TYR A 66 -2.75 -1.77 6.71
N ARG A 67 -2.61 -1.25 7.93
CA ARG A 67 -2.04 0.09 8.15
C ARG A 67 -0.56 0.13 7.78
N ARG A 68 0.19 -0.91 8.15
CA ARG A 68 1.60 -1.02 7.77
C ARG A 68 1.76 -1.24 6.27
N ASP A 69 0.92 -2.08 5.68
CA ASP A 69 0.89 -2.33 4.23
C ASP A 69 0.63 -1.04 3.44
N ALA A 70 -0.24 -0.16 3.94
CA ALA A 70 -0.49 1.16 3.34
C ALA A 70 0.76 2.07 3.41
N LEU A 71 1.49 2.06 4.53
CA LEU A 71 2.71 2.85 4.71
C LEU A 71 3.87 2.33 3.84
N ASP A 72 4.03 1.01 3.76
CA ASP A 72 5.08 0.39 2.97
C ASP A 72 4.81 0.62 1.47
N PHE A 73 3.55 0.50 1.03
CA PHE A 73 3.13 0.85 -0.34
C PHE A 73 3.45 2.31 -0.70
N ALA A 74 3.03 3.26 0.14
CA ALA A 74 3.28 4.68 -0.10
C ALA A 74 4.79 5.01 -0.07
N GLY A 75 5.54 4.42 0.88
CA GLY A 75 6.99 4.55 0.96
C GLY A 75 7.68 4.06 -0.32
N ARG A 76 7.28 2.89 -0.84
CA ARG A 76 7.80 2.34 -2.09
C ARG A 76 7.54 3.27 -3.27
N LEU A 77 6.33 3.81 -3.41
CA LEU A 77 6.03 4.76 -4.49
C LEU A 77 6.92 6.01 -4.41
N LEU A 78 7.10 6.57 -3.22
CA LEU A 78 7.95 7.74 -3.02
C LEU A 78 9.42 7.46 -3.36
N SER A 79 9.94 6.28 -2.99
CA SER A 79 11.29 5.83 -3.35
C SER A 79 11.46 5.65 -4.86
N ASP A 80 10.43 5.16 -5.54
CA ASP A 80 10.41 4.98 -7.00
C ASP A 80 10.14 6.32 -7.75
N GLY A 81 10.05 7.44 -7.04
CA GLY A 81 9.77 8.77 -7.62
C GLY A 81 8.33 8.93 -8.14
N ARG A 82 7.42 8.04 -7.77
CA ARG A 82 6.00 8.03 -8.16
C ARG A 82 5.10 8.69 -7.09
N PRO A 83 3.91 9.17 -7.47
CA PRO A 83 3.42 9.36 -8.84
C PRO A 83 4.22 10.44 -9.60
N GLN A 84 4.11 10.47 -10.93
CA GLN A 84 4.81 11.46 -11.78
C GLN A 84 4.28 12.87 -11.56
N ASP A 85 2.99 13.01 -11.24
CA ASP A 85 2.41 14.29 -10.84
C ASP A 85 3.08 14.79 -9.55
N ALA A 86 3.78 15.92 -9.66
CA ALA A 86 4.50 16.54 -8.56
C ALA A 86 3.59 16.94 -7.39
N ARG A 87 2.33 17.32 -7.66
CA ARG A 87 1.37 17.66 -6.62
C ARG A 87 0.95 16.41 -5.85
N ALA A 88 0.50 15.38 -6.55
CA ALA A 88 0.12 14.11 -5.94
C ALA A 88 1.29 13.49 -5.15
N ARG A 89 2.51 13.60 -5.65
CA ARG A 89 3.72 13.12 -4.94
C ARG A 89 4.02 13.91 -3.67
N ARG A 90 3.76 15.22 -3.65
CA ARG A 90 3.89 16.03 -2.44
C ARG A 90 2.84 15.64 -1.41
N GLU A 91 1.57 15.53 -1.83
CA GLU A 91 0.46 15.12 -0.94
C GLU A 91 0.69 13.71 -0.37
N LEU A 92 1.18 12.76 -1.19
CA LEU A 92 1.56 11.42 -0.75
C LEU A 92 2.69 11.45 0.30
N ARG A 93 3.70 12.30 0.08
CA ARG A 93 4.83 12.46 1.02
C ARG A 93 4.38 13.01 2.36
N GLU A 94 3.51 14.02 2.36
CA GLU A 94 2.93 14.57 3.58
C GLU A 94 2.12 13.51 4.34
N TRP A 95 1.24 12.79 3.62
CA TRP A 95 0.45 11.69 4.20
C TRP A 95 1.32 10.62 4.85
N TRP A 96 2.43 10.25 4.18
CA TRP A 96 3.36 9.24 4.67
C TRP A 96 4.10 9.72 5.93
N LEU A 97 4.67 10.94 5.91
CA LEU A 97 5.41 11.50 7.04
C LEU A 97 4.55 11.65 8.30
N GLU A 98 3.28 12.04 8.15
CA GLU A 98 2.34 12.17 9.27
C GLU A 98 2.11 10.83 10.00
N ARG A 99 2.20 9.70 9.28
CA ARG A 99 1.85 8.37 9.78
C ARG A 99 3.05 7.44 9.97
N SER A 100 4.22 7.77 9.40
CA SER A 100 5.47 7.01 9.52
C SER A 100 6.29 7.38 10.76
N GLY A 101 5.94 8.47 11.44
CA GLY A 101 6.61 8.92 12.66
C GLY A 101 6.50 7.91 13.82
N PRO A 102 7.36 8.01 14.85
CA PRO A 102 7.25 7.17 16.04
C PRO A 102 5.86 7.33 16.66
N ALA A 103 5.23 6.19 16.98
CA ALA A 103 3.89 6.17 17.59
C ALA A 103 3.83 7.20 18.74
N PRO A 104 2.84 8.10 18.77
CA PRO A 104 2.76 9.09 19.82
C PRO A 104 2.75 8.37 21.17
N ARG A 105 3.67 8.74 22.07
CA ARG A 105 3.58 8.39 23.49
C ARG A 105 2.15 8.73 23.95
N PRO A 106 1.49 7.92 24.80
CA PRO A 106 0.08 8.13 25.14
C PRO A 106 -0.07 9.42 25.95
N VAL A 107 -0.21 10.54 25.26
CA VAL A 107 -0.45 11.87 25.83
C VAL A 107 -1.73 12.40 25.20
N ARG A 108 -2.85 12.05 25.84
CA ARG A 108 -4.17 12.72 25.84
C ARG A 108 -4.91 12.90 24.48
N PRO A 109 -6.25 12.79 24.45
CA PRO A 109 -7.01 12.73 23.20
C PRO A 109 -7.10 14.12 22.56
N GLY A 110 -6.41 14.36 21.44
CA GLY A 110 -6.47 15.69 20.82
C GLY A 110 -5.86 15.90 19.43
N ALA A 111 -5.15 14.94 18.83
CA ALA A 111 -4.56 15.12 17.50
C ALA A 111 -5.27 14.28 16.43
N ARG A 112 -6.57 14.52 16.24
CA ARG A 112 -7.24 14.18 14.98
C ARG A 112 -7.14 15.40 14.06
N TRP A 113 -6.08 15.46 13.27
CA TRP A 113 -6.10 16.23 12.04
C TRP A 113 -6.42 15.29 10.88
N ALA A 114 -7.66 14.80 10.85
CA ALA A 114 -8.21 14.35 9.59
C ALA A 114 -8.42 15.62 8.75
N ARG A 115 -7.43 15.98 7.90
CA ARG A 115 -7.68 16.95 6.84
C ARG A 115 -8.66 16.32 5.86
N ALA A 116 -9.93 16.57 6.11
CA ALA A 116 -10.97 16.50 5.09
C ALA A 116 -10.79 17.71 4.15
N THR A 117 -10.19 17.48 2.98
CA THR A 117 -10.20 18.43 1.84
C THR A 117 -10.25 17.61 0.56
N ARG A 118 -11.42 17.41 -0.07
CA ARG A 118 -12.13 18.31 -0.98
C ARG A 118 -11.31 18.67 -2.25
N ARG A 119 -11.79 18.15 -3.38
CA ARG A 119 -11.68 18.57 -4.81
C ARG A 119 -10.92 17.61 -5.74
N VAL A 120 -11.67 16.89 -6.57
CA VAL A 120 -11.51 16.98 -8.03
C VAL A 120 -12.90 17.03 -8.66
N LEU A 121 -13.37 18.24 -8.92
CA LEU A 121 -14.25 18.54 -10.05
C LEU A 121 -13.35 18.75 -11.27
N LEU A 122 -13.84 18.32 -12.43
CA LEU A 122 -13.42 18.66 -13.81
C LEU A 122 -12.26 17.86 -14.44
N ARG A 123 -12.64 16.93 -15.32
CA ARG A 123 -12.38 16.93 -16.79
C ARG A 123 -12.93 15.60 -17.32
N ARG A 124 -14.14 15.60 -17.89
CA ARG A 124 -14.47 15.83 -19.32
C ARG A 124 -13.63 14.98 -20.25
#